data_AF-A0A023C0A9-F1
#
_entry.id   AF-A0A023C0A9-F1
#
_cell.length_a   1.000
_cell.length_b   1.000
_cell.length_c   1.000
_cell.angle_alpha   90.00
_cell.angle_beta   90.00
_cell.angle_gamma   90.00
#
_symmetry.space_group_name_H-M   'P 1'
#
loop_
_entity.id
_entity.type
_entity.pdbx_description
1 polymer ?
#
loop_
_entity_poly.entity_id
_entity_poly.type
_entity_poly.pdbx_seq_one_letter_code
_entity_poly.pdbx_strand_id
1 'polypeptide(L)'
;MKTFKMSANSEVKLNVKISTEALVGTNVKLDSKILKKSSTYNFSTNLGNSTDIVNKKLNVVTNCFVTDENIDPILENAVFKITLKDDENEQSYEGKKLKIDDEFFIVFTVVELVKN
;
A
#
# COMPACT_ATOMS: atom_id res chain seq x y z
N MET A 1 -3.56 -14.36 -0.27
CA MET A 1 -3.38 -13.18 0.60
C MET A 1 -1.88 -13.04 0.85
N LYS A 2 -1.31 -11.83 0.86
CA LYS A 2 0.13 -11.63 1.12
C LYS A 2 0.37 -11.63 2.63
N THR A 3 1.57 -12.00 3.07
CA THR A 3 1.89 -12.13 4.50
C THR A 3 3.28 -11.56 4.77
N PHE A 4 3.39 -10.67 5.77
CA PHE A 4 4.66 -10.16 6.27
C PHE A 4 4.94 -10.75 7.64
N LYS A 5 6.05 -11.48 7.77
CA LYS A 5 6.53 -12.03 9.05
C LYS A 5 7.36 -10.97 9.75
N MET A 6 7.00 -10.66 10.98
CA MET A 6 7.63 -9.62 11.79
C MET A 6 8.46 -10.25 12.90
N SER A 7 9.62 -9.66 13.16
CA SER A 7 10.41 -9.95 14.36
C SER A 7 9.65 -9.50 15.61
N ALA A 8 9.89 -10.19 16.72
CA ALA A 8 9.23 -9.88 17.98
C ALA A 8 9.72 -8.53 18.53
N ASN A 9 8.80 -7.72 19.06
CA ASN A 9 9.07 -6.43 19.69
C ASN A 9 9.71 -5.36 18.79
N SER A 10 9.69 -5.53 17.46
CA SER A 10 10.27 -4.57 16.50
C SER A 10 9.27 -3.48 16.10
N GLU A 11 9.76 -2.29 15.72
CA GLU A 11 8.94 -1.29 15.05
C GLU A 11 8.76 -1.64 13.57
N VAL A 12 7.52 -1.59 13.08
CA VAL A 12 7.22 -1.91 11.69
C VAL A 12 6.88 -0.64 10.92
N LYS A 13 7.59 -0.41 9.81
CA LYS A 13 7.40 0.74 8.93
C LYS A 13 6.92 0.29 7.55
N LEU A 14 6.01 1.08 6.99
CA LEU A 14 5.54 0.95 5.63
C LEU A 14 6.08 2.11 4.80
N ASN A 15 6.69 1.79 3.67
CA ASN A 15 7.01 2.74 2.61
C ASN A 15 6.13 2.45 1.39
N VAL A 16 5.60 3.50 0.77
CA VAL A 16 4.77 3.42 -0.44
C VAL A 16 5.43 4.24 -1.52
N LYS A 17 5.65 3.64 -2.69
CA LYS A 17 6.16 4.29 -3.89
C LYS A 17 5.24 4.02 -5.07
N ILE A 18 4.84 5.09 -5.73
CA ILE A 18 3.87 5.13 -6.83
C ILE A 18 4.54 5.82 -8.01
N SER A 19 4.39 5.27 -9.20
CA SER A 19 4.80 5.89 -10.46
C SER A 19 3.62 5.78 -11.42
N THR A 20 2.96 6.88 -11.71
CA THR A 20 1.81 6.96 -12.63
C THR A 20 1.57 8.43 -12.99
N GLU A 21 0.96 8.65 -14.14
CA GLU A 21 0.51 9.98 -14.58
C GLU A 21 -0.88 10.33 -14.02
N ALA A 22 -1.59 9.35 -13.43
CA ALA A 22 -2.86 9.59 -12.77
C ALA A 22 -2.72 10.46 -11.50
N LEU A 23 -3.78 11.19 -11.17
CA LEU A 23 -3.95 11.85 -9.88
C LEU A 23 -4.25 10.79 -8.81
N VAL A 24 -3.51 10.79 -7.71
CA VAL A 24 -3.57 9.71 -6.71
C VAL A 24 -4.06 10.16 -5.33
N GLY A 25 -4.83 9.30 -4.68
CA GLY A 25 -5.20 9.40 -3.28
C GLY A 25 -5.04 8.05 -2.58
N THR A 26 -4.08 7.94 -1.66
CA THR A 26 -3.74 6.69 -0.96
C THR A 26 -4.22 6.71 0.49
N ASN A 27 -4.87 5.63 0.91
CA ASN A 27 -5.22 5.35 2.29
C ASN A 27 -4.46 4.11 2.79
N VAL A 28 -3.83 4.25 3.95
CA VAL A 28 -3.26 3.12 4.70
C VAL A 28 -4.16 2.83 5.89
N LYS A 29 -4.64 1.59 5.97
CA LYS A 29 -5.48 1.10 7.06
C LYS A 29 -4.87 -0.12 7.72
N LEU A 30 -5.00 -0.17 9.03
CA LEU A 30 -4.73 -1.36 9.83
C LEU A 30 -6.07 -1.81 10.40
N ASP A 31 -6.58 -2.94 9.88
CA ASP A 31 -7.98 -3.34 10.01
C ASP A 31 -8.94 -2.19 9.67
N SER A 32 -9.74 -1.75 10.63
CA SER A 32 -10.71 -0.65 10.47
C SER A 32 -10.11 0.74 10.70
N LYS A 33 -8.89 0.85 11.25
CA LYS A 33 -8.27 2.13 11.60
C LYS A 33 -7.49 2.71 10.43
N ILE A 34 -7.80 3.94 10.03
CA ILE A 34 -6.99 4.71 9.08
C ILE A 34 -5.75 5.22 9.81
N LEU A 35 -4.57 4.86 9.32
CA LEU A 35 -3.28 5.32 9.84
C LEU A 35 -2.76 6.54 9.07
N LYS A 36 -2.94 6.54 7.74
CA LYS A 36 -2.47 7.63 6.88
C LYS A 36 -3.37 7.82 5.67
N LYS A 37 -3.54 9.09 5.30
CA LYS A 37 -4.04 9.51 3.98
C LYS A 37 -2.93 10.32 3.30
N SER A 38 -2.67 10.08 2.03
CA SER A 38 -1.64 10.81 1.28
C SER A 38 -2.04 10.98 -0.17
N SER A 39 -1.78 12.15 -0.74
CA SER A 39 -1.81 12.40 -2.18
C SER A 39 -0.40 12.38 -2.80
N THR A 40 0.64 12.06 -2.02
CA THR A 40 2.01 11.99 -2.52
C THR A 40 2.33 10.62 -3.12
N TYR A 41 3.19 10.63 -4.14
CA TYR A 41 3.65 9.43 -4.84
C TYR A 41 4.73 8.65 -4.09
N ASN A 42 5.33 9.25 -3.07
CA ASN A 42 6.28 8.59 -2.19
C ASN A 42 6.03 9.04 -0.75
N PHE A 43 5.83 8.09 0.16
CA PHE A 43 5.70 8.39 1.58
C PHE A 43 5.97 7.17 2.46
N SER A 44 6.19 7.45 3.74
CA SER A 44 6.27 6.43 4.79
C SER A 44 5.21 6.63 5.87
N THR A 45 4.95 5.56 6.61
CA THR A 45 4.15 5.56 7.83
C THR A 45 4.68 4.52 8.81
N ASN A 46 4.72 4.87 10.10
CA ASN A 46 4.94 3.89 11.15
C ASN A 46 3.61 3.13 11.39
N LEU A 47 3.67 1.80 11.45
CA LEU A 47 2.52 0.95 11.75
C LEU A 47 2.38 0.68 13.25
N GLY A 48 3.48 0.78 14.01
CA GLY A 48 3.56 0.48 15.43
C GLY A 48 4.51 -0.68 15.74
N ASN A 49 4.51 -1.12 17.00
CA ASN A 49 5.29 -2.27 17.44
C ASN A 49 4.63 -3.58 16.99
N SER A 50 5.43 -4.60 16.64
CA SER A 50 4.92 -5.89 16.15
C SER A 50 4.01 -6.61 17.16
N THR A 51 4.17 -6.39 18.47
CA THR A 51 3.28 -6.95 19.50
C THR A 51 1.87 -6.37 19.44
N ASP A 52 1.73 -5.11 19.05
CA ASP A 52 0.44 -4.41 18.99
C ASP A 52 -0.31 -4.65 17.68
N ILE A 53 0.41 -5.06 16.63
CA ILE A 53 -0.13 -5.15 15.26
C ILE A 53 -0.12 -6.56 14.69
N VAL A 54 0.37 -7.55 15.43
CA VAL A 54 0.28 -8.96 15.07
C VAL A 54 -1.18 -9.37 14.81
N ASN A 55 -1.37 -10.20 13.79
CA ASN A 55 -2.65 -10.70 13.29
C ASN A 55 -3.60 -9.64 12.69
N LYS A 56 -3.14 -8.39 12.56
CA LYS A 56 -3.91 -7.34 11.87
C LYS A 56 -3.70 -7.39 10.36
N LYS A 57 -4.68 -6.86 9.62
CA LYS A 57 -4.63 -6.74 8.17
C LYS A 57 -4.28 -5.31 7.76
N LEU A 58 -3.11 -5.17 7.14
CA LEU A 58 -2.74 -3.95 6.46
C LEU A 58 -3.43 -3.87 5.10
N ASN A 59 -4.15 -2.79 4.87
CA ASN A 59 -4.74 -2.46 3.58
C ASN A 59 -4.15 -1.15 3.08
N VAL A 60 -3.51 -1.17 1.92
CA VAL A 60 -3.06 0.03 1.23
C VAL A 60 -3.90 0.13 -0.04
N VAL A 61 -4.70 1.18 -0.13
CA VAL A 61 -5.61 1.41 -1.26
C VAL A 61 -5.33 2.79 -1.84
N THR A 62 -5.07 2.82 -3.13
CA THR A 62 -4.84 4.03 -3.89
C THR A 62 -5.90 4.16 -4.96
N ASN A 63 -6.62 5.26 -4.90
CA ASN A 63 -7.54 5.71 -5.92
C ASN A 63 -6.73 6.49 -6.95
N CYS A 64 -6.89 6.17 -8.23
CA CYS A 64 -6.21 6.82 -9.33
C CYS A 64 -7.27 7.39 -10.29
N PHE A 65 -7.20 8.69 -10.52
CA PHE A 65 -8.08 9.40 -11.45
C PHE A 65 -7.27 9.91 -12.64
N VAL A 66 -7.75 9.64 -13.85
CA VAL A 66 -7.15 10.02 -15.12
C VAL A 66 -8.04 11.09 -15.76
N THR A 67 -7.44 12.18 -16.21
CA THR A 67 -8.14 13.26 -16.90
C THR A 67 -7.71 13.32 -18.35
N ASP A 68 -8.67 13.38 -19.27
CA ASP A 68 -8.47 13.73 -20.69
C ASP A 68 -7.57 12.79 -21.52
N GLU A 69 -7.22 11.62 -20.99
CA GLU A 69 -6.35 10.63 -21.63
C GLU A 69 -6.96 9.22 -21.61
N ASN A 70 -6.50 8.35 -22.51
CA ASN A 70 -6.88 6.94 -22.46
C ASN A 70 -6.27 6.30 -21.20
N ILE A 71 -7.13 5.76 -20.33
CA ILE A 71 -6.74 5.12 -19.07
C ILE A 71 -5.91 3.85 -19.26
N ASP A 72 -6.09 3.10 -20.35
CA ASP A 72 -5.51 1.76 -20.46
C ASP A 72 -3.96 1.78 -20.46
N PRO A 73 -3.26 2.65 -21.23
CA PRO A 73 -1.80 2.81 -21.12
C PRO A 73 -1.32 3.28 -19.74
N ILE A 74 -2.06 4.18 -19.08
CA ILE A 74 -1.70 4.69 -17.75
C ILE A 74 -1.81 3.58 -16.72
N LEU A 75 -2.90 2.80 -16.78
CA LEU A 75 -3.13 1.63 -15.93
C LEU A 75 -2.04 0.58 -16.12
N GLU A 76 -1.69 0.25 -17.36
CA GLU A 76 -0.67 -0.75 -17.69
C GLU A 76 0.71 -0.33 -17.14
N ASN A 77 1.10 0.92 -17.37
CA ASN A 77 2.41 1.45 -16.97
C ASN A 77 2.51 1.88 -15.50
N ALA A 78 1.39 2.02 -14.78
CA ALA A 78 1.40 2.41 -13.38
C ALA A 78 2.19 1.39 -12.51
N VAL A 79 3.16 1.85 -11.74
CA VAL A 79 3.88 0.99 -10.78
C VAL A 79 3.48 1.38 -9.37
N PHE A 80 2.98 0.42 -8.61
CA PHE A 80 2.63 0.61 -7.21
C PHE A 80 3.36 -0.41 -6.35
N LYS A 81 4.32 0.06 -5.56
CA LYS A 81 5.14 -0.78 -4.69
C LYS A 81 4.98 -0.33 -3.25
N ILE A 82 4.68 -1.28 -2.39
CA ILE A 82 4.80 -1.11 -0.95
C ILE A 82 5.97 -1.92 -0.42
N THR A 83 6.67 -1.39 0.57
CA THR A 83 7.76 -2.08 1.26
C THR A 83 7.48 -2.03 2.75
N LEU A 84 7.37 -3.20 3.37
CA LEU A 84 7.31 -3.36 4.82
C LEU A 84 8.69 -3.69 5.33
N LYS A 85 9.07 -3.04 6.42
CA LYS A 85 10.38 -3.20 7.04
C LYS A 85 10.24 -3.20 8.56
N ASP A 86 10.95 -4.10 9.20
CA ASP A 86 11.32 -4.02 10.60
C ASP A 86 12.85 -4.16 10.74
N ASP A 87 13.34 -4.44 11.95
CA ASP A 87 14.78 -4.50 12.22
C ASP A 87 15.50 -5.63 11.48
N GLU A 88 14.82 -6.73 11.16
CA GLU A 88 15.44 -7.95 10.59
C GLU A 88 14.84 -8.35 9.23
N ASN A 89 13.65 -7.86 8.90
CA ASN A 89 12.88 -8.26 7.73
C ASN A 89 12.58 -7.04 6.86
N GLU A 90 12.73 -7.21 5.55
CA GLU A 90 12.26 -6.25 4.56
C GLU A 90 11.61 -7.01 3.40
N GLN A 91 10.36 -6.68 3.10
CA GLN A 91 9.61 -7.34 2.03
C GLN A 91 8.83 -6.32 1.22
N SER A 92 8.83 -6.52 -0.09
CA SER A 92 8.14 -5.63 -1.04
C SER A 92 7.01 -6.33 -1.75
N TYR A 93 5.96 -5.58 -2.05
CA TYR A 93 4.75 -6.09 -2.66
C TYR A 93 4.22 -5.11 -3.70
N GLU A 94 3.80 -5.64 -4.84
CA GLU A 94 3.10 -4.86 -5.86
C GLU A 94 1.59 -4.84 -5.63
N GLY A 95 0.96 -3.70 -5.93
CA GLY A 95 -0.48 -3.54 -5.85
C GLY A 95 -1.22 -4.25 -6.97
N LYS A 96 -2.38 -4.83 -6.66
CA LYS A 96 -3.33 -5.29 -7.68
C LYS A 96 -4.07 -4.10 -8.25
N LYS A 97 -4.12 -4.00 -9.57
CA LYS A 97 -4.81 -2.94 -10.29
C LYS A 97 -6.20 -3.41 -10.70
N LEU A 98 -7.20 -2.53 -10.62
CA LEU A 98 -8.55 -2.79 -11.09
C LEU A 98 -9.10 -1.53 -11.74
N LYS A 99 -9.38 -1.60 -13.05
CA LYS A 99 -10.14 -0.58 -13.78
C LYS A 99 -11.58 -0.58 -13.28
N ILE A 100 -12.13 0.60 -12.99
CA ILE A 100 -13.52 0.77 -12.56
C ILE A 100 -14.34 1.29 -13.73
N ASP A 101 -13.85 2.35 -14.38
CA ASP A 101 -14.41 2.95 -15.59
C ASP A 101 -13.28 3.58 -16.44
N ASP A 102 -13.62 4.44 -17.38
CA ASP A 102 -12.67 5.05 -18.31
C ASP A 102 -11.84 6.20 -17.73
N GLU A 103 -12.14 6.65 -16.52
CA GLU A 103 -11.43 7.73 -15.83
C GLU A 103 -10.86 7.30 -14.47
N PHE A 104 -11.30 6.15 -13.96
CA PHE A 104 -11.00 5.71 -12.61
C PHE A 104 -10.50 4.26 -12.55
N PHE A 105 -9.39 4.08 -11.83
CA PHE A 105 -8.92 2.77 -11.42
C PHE A 105 -8.43 2.80 -9.98
N ILE A 106 -8.42 1.63 -9.35
CA ILE A 106 -7.88 1.45 -8.01
C ILE A 106 -6.65 0.54 -8.05
N VAL A 107 -5.72 0.81 -7.15
CA VAL A 107 -4.60 -0.08 -6.86
C VAL A 107 -4.63 -0.44 -5.38
N PHE A 108 -4.64 -1.73 -5.06
CA PHE A 108 -4.75 -2.16 -3.67
C PHE A 108 -3.81 -3.31 -3.32
N THR A 109 -3.35 -3.31 -2.07
CA THR A 109 -2.58 -4.40 -1.46
C THR A 109 -3.14 -4.72 -0.09
N VAL A 110 -3.35 -6.02 0.17
CA VAL A 110 -3.74 -6.52 1.49
C VAL A 110 -2.66 -7.47 1.99
N VAL A 111 -2.09 -7.15 3.16
CA VAL A 111 -1.03 -7.92 3.81
C VAL A 111 -1.48 -8.30 5.22
N GLU A 112 -1.41 -9.58 5.53
CA GLU A 112 -1.57 -10.07 6.90
C GLU A 112 -0.23 -9.95 7.64
N LEU A 113 -0.26 -9.33 8.82
CA LEU A 113 0.91 -9.15 9.66
C LEU A 113 0.98 -10.31 10.64
N VAL A 114 1.99 -11.16 10.54
CA VAL A 114 2.12 -12.35 11.39
C VAL A 114 3.43 -12.30 12.17
N LYS A 115 3.43 -12.97 13.32
CA LYS A 115 4.66 -13.19 14.08
C LYS A 115 5.54 -14.19 13.31
N ASN A 116 6.84 -13.93 13.27
CA ASN A 116 7.82 -14.91 12.81
C ASN A 116 7.89 -16.13 13.75
#